data_AF-A0A7X8JL74-F1
#
_entry.id   AF-A0A7X8JL74-F1
#
_cell.length_a   1.000
_cell.length_b   1.000
_cell.length_c   1.000
_cell.angle_alpha   90.00
_cell.angle_beta   90.00
_cell.angle_gamma   90.00
#
_symmetry.space_group_name_H-M   'P 1'
#
loop_
_entity.id
_entity.type
_entity.pdbx_description
1 polymer ?
#
loop_
_entity_poly.entity_id
_entity_poly.type
_entity_poly.pdbx_seq_one_letter_code
_entity_poly.pdbx_strand_id
1 'polypeptide(L)'
;MNKNFTQKMTILFASVLFSGATAFATVDIEANETYTQNFDGIGTEATATLPTGWKADKQTSVKTVGTYAAGVSATERQGGNNMSTTASNGIYNFGAGDLATATDRAVGGLSSSSASKSVNFYVKLTNNGTTPISSFTISYDVEKYRMGSRTEEFAIEMYYSANDETYTSAGTDFVTSFAGDATNLGYESTPGVTKSVTSKTLSQPLAVGESIYLAWSYSVASGTFTSNAQALGLDNVSITANAATGIANITNNATVVANNGSIVVTATEGAEIEVYTTAGQKIASAIATGNQDIIAVSAKGIVIVKVGTETVKVVL
;
A
#
# COMPACT_ATOMS: atom_id res chain seq x y z
N MET A 1 -36.20 32.17 -63.85
CA MET A 1 -35.59 30.86 -63.61
C MET A 1 -34.74 30.98 -62.36
N ASN A 2 -34.84 29.99 -61.47
CA ASN A 2 -34.14 29.81 -60.18
C ASN A 2 -34.55 30.70 -58.99
N LYS A 3 -35.44 30.11 -58.18
CA LYS A 3 -35.74 30.43 -56.78
C LYS A 3 -34.52 30.06 -55.93
N ASN A 4 -33.98 31.00 -55.14
CA ASN A 4 -33.02 30.68 -54.09
C ASN A 4 -33.75 30.58 -52.75
N PHE A 5 -33.84 29.36 -52.22
CA PHE A 5 -34.30 29.05 -50.87
C PHE A 5 -33.21 29.47 -49.87
N THR A 6 -33.51 30.42 -48.98
CA THR A 6 -32.67 30.70 -47.81
C THR A 6 -33.14 29.81 -46.66
N GLN A 7 -32.46 28.69 -46.47
CA GLN A 7 -32.70 27.76 -45.36
C GLN A 7 -32.05 28.36 -44.09
N LYS A 8 -32.87 28.84 -43.15
CA LYS A 8 -32.41 29.30 -41.84
C LYS A 8 -32.01 28.07 -41.01
N MET A 9 -30.71 27.92 -40.76
CA MET A 9 -30.17 26.86 -39.91
C MET A 9 -30.17 27.34 -38.46
N THR A 10 -31.17 26.89 -37.68
CA THR A 10 -31.24 27.10 -36.24
C THR A 10 -30.25 26.16 -35.55
N ILE A 11 -29.16 26.70 -35.00
CA ILE A 11 -28.23 25.94 -34.15
C ILE A 11 -28.78 25.97 -32.73
N LEU A 12 -29.26 24.83 -32.25
CA LEU A 12 -29.70 24.62 -30.87
C LEU A 12 -28.46 24.34 -30.00
N PHE A 13 -28.11 25.27 -29.11
CA PHE A 13 -27.02 25.07 -28.13
C PHE A 13 -27.56 24.22 -26.97
N ALA A 14 -27.23 22.93 -26.95
CA ALA A 14 -27.49 22.07 -25.80
C ALA A 14 -26.35 22.23 -24.78
N SER A 15 -26.59 23.02 -23.73
CA SER A 15 -25.70 23.09 -22.57
C SER A 15 -25.87 21.82 -21.73
N VAL A 16 -24.99 20.84 -21.91
CA VAL A 16 -24.87 19.69 -21.02
C VAL A 16 -24.20 20.16 -19.72
N LEU A 17 -24.97 20.27 -18.65
CA LEU A 17 -24.46 20.43 -17.29
C LEU A 17 -23.80 19.11 -16.87
N PHE A 18 -22.48 19.03 -17.02
CA PHE A 18 -21.68 17.95 -16.48
C PHE A 18 -21.42 18.25 -14.99
N SER A 19 -22.31 17.81 -14.11
CA SER A 19 -21.97 17.68 -12.68
C SER A 19 -21.15 16.41 -12.50
N GLY A 20 -19.92 16.43 -13.02
CA GLY A 20 -18.94 15.40 -12.74
C GLY A 20 -18.47 15.58 -11.30
N ALA A 21 -18.92 14.72 -10.39
CA ALA A 21 -18.12 14.45 -9.22
C ALA A 21 -16.76 13.99 -9.76
N THR A 22 -15.71 14.79 -9.58
CA THR A 22 -14.35 14.37 -9.90
C THR A 22 -14.01 13.25 -8.93
N ALA A 23 -14.26 12.01 -9.34
CA ALA A 23 -13.65 10.87 -8.68
C ALA A 23 -12.14 11.06 -8.84
N PHE A 24 -11.46 11.44 -7.76
CA PHE A 24 -10.01 11.38 -7.72
C PHE A 24 -9.64 9.92 -7.98
N ALA A 25 -8.95 9.68 -9.08
CA ALA A 25 -8.63 8.34 -9.49
C ALA A 25 -7.70 7.71 -8.44
N THR A 26 -8.13 6.57 -7.91
CA THR A 26 -7.43 5.76 -6.90
C THR A 26 -6.95 4.47 -7.56
N VAL A 27 -6.00 3.79 -6.95
CA VAL A 27 -5.66 2.42 -7.33
C VAL A 27 -6.57 1.47 -6.58
N ASP A 28 -7.30 0.64 -7.33
CA ASP A 28 -8.10 -0.43 -6.76
C ASP A 28 -7.18 -1.56 -6.27
N ILE A 29 -7.44 -2.06 -5.06
CA ILE A 29 -6.76 -3.23 -4.52
C ILE A 29 -7.77 -4.12 -3.79
N GLU A 30 -7.56 -5.43 -3.83
CA GLU A 30 -8.41 -6.40 -3.15
C GLU A 30 -7.57 -7.39 -2.34
N ALA A 31 -8.19 -8.06 -1.38
CA ALA A 31 -7.51 -9.07 -0.59
C ALA A 31 -6.98 -10.22 -1.48
N ASN A 32 -5.70 -10.56 -1.30
CA ASN A 32 -4.88 -11.50 -2.07
C ASN A 32 -4.48 -11.04 -3.49
N GLU A 33 -4.82 -9.81 -3.87
CA GLU A 33 -4.33 -9.22 -5.12
C GLU A 33 -2.99 -8.51 -4.92
N THR A 34 -2.27 -8.35 -6.03
CA THR A 34 -1.01 -7.60 -6.08
C THR A 34 -1.12 -6.46 -7.08
N TYR A 35 -0.90 -5.24 -6.60
CA TYR A 35 -0.72 -4.07 -7.46
C TYR A 35 0.77 -3.86 -7.74
N THR A 36 1.12 -3.58 -9.00
CA THR A 36 2.49 -3.27 -9.40
C THR A 36 2.59 -1.96 -10.16
N GLN A 37 3.72 -1.26 -9.97
CA GLN A 37 4.08 -0.10 -10.76
C GLN A 37 5.60 0.00 -10.95
N ASN A 38 6.03 -0.06 -12.21
CA ASN A 38 7.44 0.10 -12.64
C ASN A 38 7.70 1.41 -13.42
N PHE A 39 6.74 2.35 -13.43
CA PHE A 39 6.77 3.64 -14.12
C PHE A 39 7.18 3.70 -15.63
N ASP A 40 7.56 2.62 -16.30
CA ASP A 40 8.01 2.59 -17.71
C ASP A 40 7.05 3.29 -18.69
N GLY A 41 5.75 3.25 -18.38
CA GLY A 41 4.69 3.85 -19.20
C GLY A 41 4.62 5.38 -19.16
N ILE A 42 5.36 6.08 -18.30
CA ILE A 42 5.25 7.55 -18.17
C ILE A 42 5.96 8.32 -19.30
N GLY A 43 6.78 7.62 -20.12
CA GLY A 43 7.54 8.21 -21.22
C GLY A 43 8.78 8.98 -20.76
N THR A 44 9.41 9.72 -21.68
CA THR A 44 10.72 10.36 -21.46
C THR A 44 10.66 11.86 -21.21
N GLU A 45 9.46 12.46 -21.24
CA GLU A 45 9.26 13.89 -21.03
C GLU A 45 9.62 14.34 -19.61
N ALA A 46 10.15 15.56 -19.48
CA ALA A 46 10.42 16.18 -18.20
C ALA A 46 9.13 16.37 -17.37
N THR A 47 8.03 16.74 -18.04
CA THR A 47 6.68 16.82 -17.47
C THR A 47 5.86 15.58 -17.82
N ALA A 48 6.36 14.41 -17.43
CA ALA A 48 5.66 13.15 -17.62
C ALA A 48 4.46 13.05 -16.66
N THR A 49 3.32 12.61 -17.18
CA THR A 49 2.13 12.37 -16.36
C THR A 49 2.35 11.12 -15.52
N LEU A 50 2.15 11.24 -14.20
CA LEU A 50 2.26 10.11 -13.28
C LEU A 50 1.10 9.14 -13.52
N PRO A 51 1.30 7.84 -13.22
CA PRO A 51 0.25 6.85 -13.36
C PRO A 51 -0.98 7.20 -12.51
N THR A 52 -2.13 6.67 -12.92
CA THR A 52 -3.38 6.88 -12.19
C THR A 52 -3.24 6.49 -10.71
N GLY A 53 -3.74 7.33 -9.82
CA GLY A 53 -3.62 7.12 -8.38
C GLY A 53 -2.26 7.53 -7.79
N TRP A 54 -1.27 7.90 -8.62
CA TRP A 54 0.01 8.41 -8.17
C TRP A 54 0.10 9.94 -8.20
N LYS A 55 0.80 10.49 -7.21
CA LYS A 55 1.11 11.91 -7.13
C LYS A 55 2.51 12.13 -6.57
N ALA A 56 3.02 13.33 -6.74
CA ALA A 56 4.27 13.74 -6.12
C ALA A 56 4.19 15.16 -5.57
N ASP A 57 4.99 15.46 -4.56
CA ASP A 57 5.19 16.83 -4.10
C ASP A 57 6.64 17.10 -3.71
N LYS A 58 6.91 18.33 -3.30
CA LYS A 58 8.22 18.74 -2.76
C LYS A 58 8.04 19.73 -1.63
N GLN A 59 8.84 19.57 -0.59
CA GLN A 59 8.76 20.37 0.62
C GLN A 59 10.03 21.21 0.79
N THR A 60 9.91 22.40 1.40
CA THR A 60 11.05 23.27 1.71
C THR A 60 11.72 22.94 3.05
N SER A 61 11.17 21.96 3.77
CA SER A 61 11.67 21.42 5.03
C SER A 61 12.17 19.99 4.83
N VAL A 62 13.16 19.58 5.63
CA VAL A 62 13.68 18.19 5.60
C VAL A 62 12.71 17.25 6.31
N LYS A 63 12.73 15.97 5.92
CA LYS A 63 11.94 14.89 6.54
C LYS A 63 10.46 15.29 6.69
N THR A 64 9.91 15.93 5.67
CA THR A 64 8.54 16.44 5.69
C THR A 64 7.75 15.75 4.58
N VAL A 65 6.72 15.01 5.00
CA VAL A 65 5.72 14.43 4.09
C VAL A 65 4.57 15.43 4.01
N GLY A 66 4.24 15.90 2.79
CA GLY A 66 3.02 16.66 2.55
C GLY A 66 1.80 15.76 2.42
N THR A 67 0.78 16.18 1.67
CA THR A 67 -0.45 15.42 1.46
C THR A 67 -0.64 15.02 -0.01
N TYR A 68 -1.22 13.84 -0.22
CA TYR A 68 -1.66 13.36 -1.53
C TYR A 68 -2.58 14.38 -2.22
N ALA A 69 -3.53 14.97 -1.50
CA ALA A 69 -4.44 15.96 -2.05
C ALA A 69 -3.69 17.15 -2.68
N ALA A 70 -2.64 17.65 -2.02
CA ALA A 70 -1.81 18.76 -2.49
C ALA A 70 -0.79 18.36 -3.57
N GLY A 71 -0.49 17.05 -3.71
CA GLY A 71 0.44 16.53 -4.70
C GLY A 71 0.01 16.81 -6.15
N VAL A 72 1.01 16.97 -7.01
CA VAL A 72 0.88 17.12 -8.46
C VAL A 72 0.85 15.75 -9.15
N SER A 73 0.25 15.69 -10.34
CA SER A 73 0.10 14.47 -11.14
C SER A 73 1.14 14.33 -12.25
N ALA A 74 2.23 15.08 -12.19
CA ALA A 74 3.30 15.04 -13.18
C ALA A 74 4.66 15.32 -12.56
N THR A 75 5.72 14.81 -13.17
CA THR A 75 7.09 15.22 -12.87
C THR A 75 7.34 16.64 -13.39
N GLU A 76 8.48 17.24 -13.05
CA GLU A 76 8.87 18.56 -13.56
C GLU A 76 10.23 18.56 -14.27
N ARG A 77 10.96 17.45 -14.19
CA ARG A 77 12.31 17.28 -14.73
C ARG A 77 12.52 15.88 -15.25
N GLN A 78 13.52 15.72 -16.11
CA GLN A 78 14.03 14.44 -16.57
C GLN A 78 15.50 14.29 -16.18
N GLY A 79 15.93 13.05 -15.93
CA GLY A 79 17.32 12.70 -15.66
C GLY A 79 17.65 11.30 -16.18
N GLY A 80 18.94 10.95 -16.18
CA GLY A 80 19.46 9.68 -16.68
C GLY A 80 20.99 9.73 -16.73
N ASN A 81 21.59 9.07 -17.71
CA ASN A 81 23.03 9.04 -17.92
C ASN A 81 23.63 10.46 -17.89
N ASN A 82 24.80 10.56 -17.26
CA ASN A 82 25.61 11.76 -17.22
C ASN A 82 24.86 12.99 -16.67
N MET A 83 23.94 12.78 -15.72
CA MET A 83 23.23 13.85 -15.03
C MET A 83 24.19 14.92 -14.49
N SER A 84 23.93 16.19 -14.85
CA SER A 84 24.83 17.31 -14.55
C SER A 84 25.12 17.50 -13.05
N THR A 85 26.34 17.94 -12.72
CA THR A 85 26.71 18.37 -11.36
C THR A 85 25.89 19.57 -10.88
N THR A 86 25.32 20.34 -11.82
CA THR A 86 24.46 21.51 -11.60
C THR A 86 22.98 21.24 -11.89
N ALA A 87 22.58 19.97 -11.97
CA ALA A 87 21.17 19.61 -12.14
C ALA A 87 20.31 20.27 -11.04
N SER A 88 19.18 20.84 -11.45
CA SER A 88 18.30 21.58 -10.54
C SER A 88 17.55 20.63 -9.61
N ASN A 89 17.19 21.08 -8.42
CA ASN A 89 16.33 20.29 -7.53
C ASN A 89 14.92 20.11 -8.10
N GLY A 90 14.22 19.05 -7.70
CA GLY A 90 12.85 18.83 -8.15
C GLY A 90 12.34 17.41 -8.10
N ILE A 91 11.16 17.21 -8.69
CA ILE A 91 10.52 15.92 -8.97
C ILE A 91 10.96 15.46 -10.36
N TYR A 92 11.59 14.30 -10.44
CA TYR A 92 12.25 13.77 -11.62
C TYR A 92 11.56 12.54 -12.17
N ASN A 93 11.46 12.50 -13.49
CA ASN A 93 11.34 11.31 -14.30
C ASN A 93 12.75 10.85 -14.67
N PHE A 94 13.27 9.83 -13.99
CA PHE A 94 14.58 9.27 -14.28
C PHE A 94 14.48 8.14 -15.31
N GLY A 95 15.45 8.05 -16.20
CA GLY A 95 15.58 6.93 -17.14
C GLY A 95 16.81 6.10 -16.80
N ALA A 96 16.64 4.79 -16.70
CA ALA A 96 17.73 3.83 -16.56
C ALA A 96 18.51 3.73 -17.89
N GLY A 97 19.35 4.73 -18.14
CA GLY A 97 20.03 4.91 -19.41
C GLY A 97 19.98 6.35 -19.89
N ASP A 98 20.04 6.56 -21.21
CA ASP A 98 19.95 7.90 -21.78
C ASP A 98 18.57 8.51 -21.49
N LEU A 99 18.57 9.73 -20.93
CA LEU A 99 17.35 10.38 -20.44
C LEU A 99 16.24 10.52 -21.49
N ALA A 100 16.61 10.62 -22.78
CA ALA A 100 15.68 10.85 -23.89
C ALA A 100 15.17 9.55 -24.54
N THR A 101 15.81 8.41 -24.27
CA THR A 101 15.49 7.15 -24.96
C THR A 101 15.29 5.95 -24.03
N ALA A 102 15.70 6.03 -22.76
CA ALA A 102 15.49 4.96 -21.79
C ALA A 102 13.98 4.68 -21.62
N THR A 103 13.62 3.42 -21.83
CA THR A 103 12.25 2.90 -21.66
C THR A 103 11.95 2.48 -20.23
N ASP A 104 12.99 2.11 -19.49
CA ASP A 104 12.94 1.78 -18.07
C ASP A 104 13.02 3.10 -17.27
N ARG A 105 11.98 3.38 -16.48
CA ARG A 105 11.77 4.68 -15.83
C ARG A 105 11.58 4.53 -14.32
N ALA A 106 12.12 5.49 -13.57
CA ALA A 106 11.87 5.65 -12.15
C ALA A 106 11.38 7.07 -11.82
N VAL A 107 10.59 7.23 -10.75
CA VAL A 107 10.17 8.56 -10.26
C VAL A 107 10.95 8.93 -9.02
N GLY A 108 11.49 10.15 -8.95
CA GLY A 108 12.45 10.46 -7.91
C GLY A 108 12.72 11.93 -7.67
N GLY A 109 13.69 12.19 -6.81
CA GLY A 109 13.97 13.52 -6.29
C GLY A 109 15.45 13.88 -6.32
N LEU A 110 15.71 15.17 -6.50
CA LEU A 110 16.99 15.78 -6.17
C LEU A 110 16.74 17.00 -5.28
N SER A 111 17.41 17.07 -4.14
CA SER A 111 17.28 18.19 -3.20
C SER A 111 18.30 19.31 -3.46
N SER A 112 18.04 20.47 -2.85
CA SER A 112 19.00 21.57 -2.76
C SER A 112 18.93 22.25 -1.40
N SER A 113 19.88 23.16 -1.11
CA SER A 113 19.90 23.93 0.14
C SER A 113 18.73 24.92 0.29
N SER A 114 18.12 25.35 -0.82
CA SER A 114 17.09 26.40 -0.85
C SER A 114 15.70 25.91 -1.24
N ALA A 115 15.57 24.73 -1.86
CA ALA A 115 14.30 24.19 -2.32
C ALA A 115 14.31 22.65 -2.40
N SER A 116 13.13 22.02 -2.49
CA SER A 116 12.92 20.55 -2.50
C SER A 116 13.78 19.79 -1.47
N LYS A 117 13.72 20.20 -0.20
CA LYS A 117 14.45 19.52 0.89
C LYS A 117 13.89 18.14 1.18
N SER A 118 12.61 17.93 0.89
CA SER A 118 12.02 16.61 0.73
C SER A 118 11.26 16.53 -0.58
N VAL A 119 11.20 15.34 -1.17
CA VAL A 119 10.40 15.03 -2.36
C VAL A 119 9.61 13.77 -2.04
N ASN A 120 8.30 13.82 -2.16
CA ASN A 120 7.43 12.72 -1.76
C ASN A 120 6.69 12.17 -2.98
N PHE A 121 6.56 10.84 -3.04
CA PHE A 121 5.79 10.12 -4.05
C PHE A 121 4.69 9.37 -3.33
N TYR A 122 3.47 9.51 -3.82
CA TYR A 122 2.30 8.98 -3.16
C TYR A 122 1.53 8.05 -4.07
N VAL A 123 0.91 7.03 -3.47
CA VAL A 123 -0.17 6.27 -4.10
C VAL A 123 -1.36 6.21 -3.14
N LYS A 124 -2.56 6.40 -3.68
CA LYS A 124 -3.81 6.11 -2.97
C LYS A 124 -4.31 4.74 -3.39
N LEU A 125 -4.49 3.85 -2.42
CA LEU A 125 -5.06 2.53 -2.60
C LEU A 125 -6.45 2.51 -1.96
N THR A 126 -7.44 1.92 -2.62
CA THR A 126 -8.79 1.73 -2.08
C THR A 126 -9.18 0.26 -2.12
N ASN A 127 -9.62 -0.29 -0.99
CA ASN A 127 -10.11 -1.67 -0.93
C ASN A 127 -11.52 -1.76 -1.51
N ASN A 128 -11.63 -1.94 -2.82
CA ASN A 128 -12.91 -2.07 -3.52
C ASN A 128 -13.40 -3.53 -3.62
N GLY A 129 -12.67 -4.48 -3.02
CA GLY A 129 -13.07 -5.88 -2.93
C GLY A 129 -14.14 -6.15 -1.87
N THR A 130 -14.42 -7.42 -1.60
CA THR A 130 -15.45 -7.83 -0.63
C THR A 130 -14.90 -8.25 0.74
N THR A 131 -13.57 -8.29 0.90
CA THR A 131 -12.89 -8.82 2.09
C THR A 131 -11.95 -7.78 2.68
N PRO A 132 -11.92 -7.60 4.02
CA PRO A 132 -10.92 -6.75 4.67
C PRO A 132 -9.49 -7.24 4.43
N ILE A 133 -8.58 -6.29 4.23
CA ILE A 133 -7.14 -6.52 4.15
C ILE A 133 -6.57 -6.37 5.57
N SER A 134 -5.71 -7.30 5.98
CA SER A 134 -5.10 -7.30 7.32
C SER A 134 -3.71 -6.66 7.35
N SER A 135 -2.96 -6.78 6.25
CA SER A 135 -1.63 -6.22 6.08
C SER A 135 -1.28 -6.13 4.61
N PHE A 136 -0.16 -5.48 4.30
CA PHE A 136 0.40 -5.44 2.96
C PHE A 136 1.81 -6.03 2.96
N THR A 137 2.13 -6.80 1.94
CA THR A 137 3.51 -7.22 1.64
C THR A 137 4.01 -6.34 0.51
N ILE A 138 5.06 -5.57 0.77
CA ILE A 138 5.53 -4.50 -0.10
C ILE A 138 6.99 -4.74 -0.50
N SER A 139 7.26 -4.56 -1.79
CA SER A 139 8.59 -4.51 -2.37
C SER A 139 8.74 -3.28 -3.26
N TYR A 140 9.95 -2.76 -3.39
CA TYR A 140 10.31 -1.70 -4.33
C TYR A 140 11.83 -1.56 -4.42
N ASP A 141 12.29 -0.90 -5.48
CA ASP A 141 13.68 -0.51 -5.67
C ASP A 141 13.88 0.97 -5.37
N VAL A 142 15.02 1.27 -4.77
CA VAL A 142 15.55 2.63 -4.68
C VAL A 142 16.84 2.70 -5.47
N GLU A 143 16.82 3.60 -6.44
CA GLU A 143 17.85 3.70 -7.47
C GLU A 143 18.58 5.03 -7.37
N LYS A 144 19.90 5.02 -7.55
CA LYS A 144 20.73 6.23 -7.52
C LYS A 144 21.13 6.64 -8.93
N TYR A 145 20.63 7.80 -9.37
CA TYR A 145 20.86 8.37 -10.70
C TYR A 145 22.00 9.40 -10.75
N ARG A 146 22.39 9.93 -9.59
CA ARG A 146 23.50 10.88 -9.46
C ARG A 146 24.20 10.70 -8.12
N MET A 147 25.52 10.73 -8.13
CA MET A 147 26.32 10.82 -6.90
C MET A 147 26.06 12.14 -6.17
N GLY A 148 26.36 12.17 -4.88
CA GLY A 148 26.28 13.38 -4.07
C GLY A 148 27.29 13.37 -2.94
N SER A 149 28.04 14.46 -2.79
CA SER A 149 29.14 14.56 -1.83
C SER A 149 28.74 15.01 -0.42
N ARG A 150 27.44 15.04 -0.11
CA ARG A 150 26.94 15.28 1.24
C ARG A 150 27.42 14.17 2.19
N THR A 151 27.97 14.54 3.34
CA THR A 151 28.40 13.60 4.38
C THR A 151 27.22 12.87 5.05
N GLU A 152 26.13 13.59 5.32
CA GLU A 152 24.88 13.03 5.81
C GLU A 152 24.21 12.22 4.71
N GLU A 153 23.69 11.05 5.08
CA GLU A 153 23.02 10.15 4.14
C GLU A 153 21.73 10.77 3.62
N PHE A 154 21.39 10.47 2.36
CA PHE A 154 20.02 10.63 1.86
C PHE A 154 19.32 9.28 1.89
N ALA A 155 18.03 9.32 2.18
CA ALA A 155 17.20 8.13 2.24
C ALA A 155 15.87 8.35 1.53
N ILE A 156 15.31 7.25 1.05
CA ILE A 156 13.87 7.11 0.84
C ILE A 156 13.31 6.33 2.02
N GLU A 157 12.34 6.91 2.71
CA GLU A 157 11.58 6.28 3.78
C GLU A 157 10.10 6.23 3.40
N MET A 158 9.47 5.07 3.60
CA MET A 158 8.02 4.91 3.37
C MET A 158 7.22 5.30 4.61
N TYR A 159 6.12 6.01 4.38
CA TYR A 159 5.10 6.39 5.35
C TYR A 159 3.73 5.92 4.86
N TYR A 160 2.76 5.86 5.77
CA TYR A 160 1.37 5.59 5.43
C TYR A 160 0.40 6.52 6.17
N SER A 161 -0.79 6.71 5.61
CA SER A 161 -1.87 7.49 6.21
C SER A 161 -3.22 6.86 5.88
N ALA A 162 -4.17 6.92 6.82
CA ALA A 162 -5.57 6.56 6.59
C ALA A 162 -6.42 7.76 6.13
N ASN A 163 -5.95 8.98 6.35
CA ASN A 163 -6.76 10.19 6.18
C ASN A 163 -6.12 11.27 5.29
N ASP A 164 -4.90 11.06 4.80
CA ASP A 164 -4.15 12.03 4.00
C ASP A 164 -3.80 13.34 4.74
N GLU A 165 -3.82 13.31 6.07
CA GLU A 165 -3.45 14.48 6.89
C GLU A 165 -2.23 14.19 7.75
N THR A 166 -2.20 13.01 8.37
CA THR A 166 -1.09 12.57 9.22
C THR A 166 -0.45 11.33 8.63
N TYR A 167 0.86 11.41 8.36
CA TYR A 167 1.66 10.32 7.85
C TYR A 167 2.51 9.70 8.96
N THR A 168 2.42 8.38 9.09
CA THR A 168 3.16 7.58 10.07
C THR A 168 4.27 6.81 9.35
N SER A 169 5.48 6.77 9.92
CA SER A 169 6.57 5.96 9.37
C SER A 169 6.15 4.48 9.32
N ALA A 170 6.44 3.82 8.20
CA ALA A 170 6.19 2.38 8.04
C ALA A 170 7.22 1.51 8.80
N GLY A 171 8.24 2.12 9.41
CA GLY A 171 9.28 1.45 10.18
C GLY A 171 10.58 1.26 9.41
N THR A 172 11.61 0.80 10.12
CA THR A 172 13.00 0.74 9.62
C THR A 172 13.21 -0.23 8.46
N ASP A 173 12.33 -1.22 8.29
CA ASP A 173 12.33 -2.11 7.14
C ASP A 173 12.06 -1.38 5.81
N PHE A 174 11.48 -0.17 5.88
CA PHE A 174 11.13 0.66 4.75
C PHE A 174 12.00 1.92 4.63
N VAL A 175 13.20 1.90 5.23
CA VAL A 175 14.20 2.97 5.09
C VAL A 175 15.35 2.45 4.23
N THR A 176 15.60 3.12 3.10
CA THR A 176 16.74 2.82 2.24
C THR A 176 17.64 4.05 2.13
N SER A 177 18.84 3.98 2.73
CA SER A 177 19.78 5.10 2.77
C SER A 177 21.02 4.89 1.89
N PHE A 178 21.63 6.00 1.51
CA PHE A 178 22.88 6.05 0.75
C PHE A 178 23.86 7.01 1.41
N ALA A 179 25.03 6.47 1.78
CA ALA A 179 26.15 7.28 2.26
C ALA A 179 26.66 8.23 1.17
N GLY A 180 27.27 9.34 1.59
CA GLY A 180 27.89 10.32 0.71
C GLY A 180 28.94 9.72 -0.23
N ASP A 181 28.96 10.22 -1.46
CA ASP A 181 29.92 9.87 -2.49
C ASP A 181 31.10 10.87 -2.52
N ALA A 182 32.17 10.57 -3.25
CA ALA A 182 33.31 11.49 -3.38
C ALA A 182 33.02 12.73 -4.26
N THR A 183 32.02 12.62 -5.14
CA THR A 183 31.71 13.66 -6.15
C THR A 183 30.20 13.88 -6.29
N ASN A 184 29.84 14.84 -7.14
CA ASN A 184 28.47 15.16 -7.53
C ASN A 184 28.17 14.74 -8.99
N LEU A 185 29.01 13.88 -9.59
CA LEU A 185 28.86 13.51 -11.00
C LEU A 185 27.64 12.60 -11.22
N GLY A 186 27.04 12.69 -12.41
CA GLY A 186 26.15 11.65 -12.90
C GLY A 186 26.92 10.37 -13.20
N TYR A 187 26.20 9.24 -13.25
CA TYR A 187 26.78 7.99 -13.73
C TYR A 187 26.77 7.94 -15.25
N GLU A 188 27.82 7.38 -15.85
CA GLU A 188 27.86 7.13 -17.31
C GLU A 188 26.73 6.20 -17.77
N SER A 189 26.38 5.23 -16.92
CA SER A 189 25.20 4.37 -17.08
C SER A 189 24.39 4.41 -15.78
N THR A 190 23.12 4.76 -15.89
CA THR A 190 22.17 4.82 -14.79
C THR A 190 21.17 3.65 -14.85
N PRO A 191 20.63 3.19 -13.70
CA PRO A 191 21.01 3.57 -12.35
C PRO A 191 22.43 3.10 -12.00
N GLY A 192 23.16 3.89 -11.21
CA GLY A 192 24.53 3.54 -10.80
C GLY A 192 24.58 2.60 -9.60
N VAL A 193 23.55 2.66 -8.74
CA VAL A 193 23.37 1.78 -7.59
C VAL A 193 21.87 1.56 -7.39
N THR A 194 21.46 0.31 -7.17
CA THR A 194 20.08 -0.05 -6.79
C THR A 194 20.10 -0.80 -5.46
N LYS A 195 19.15 -0.47 -4.59
CA LYS A 195 18.89 -1.19 -3.34
C LYS A 195 17.41 -1.53 -3.28
N SER A 196 17.10 -2.79 -2.97
CA SER A 196 15.72 -3.27 -2.93
C SER A 196 15.21 -3.41 -1.50
N VAL A 197 13.96 -3.02 -1.29
CA VAL A 197 13.13 -3.51 -0.20
C VAL A 197 12.34 -4.69 -0.74
N THR A 198 12.46 -5.86 -0.12
CA THR A 198 11.87 -7.09 -0.63
C THR A 198 10.96 -7.74 0.41
N SER A 199 9.70 -7.92 0.04
CA SER A 199 8.67 -8.66 0.78
C SER A 199 8.55 -8.24 2.25
N LYS A 200 8.60 -6.94 2.52
CA LYS A 200 8.43 -6.39 3.87
C LYS A 200 6.95 -6.21 4.19
N THR A 201 6.59 -6.45 5.45
CA THR A 201 5.18 -6.39 5.88
C THR A 201 4.88 -5.02 6.50
N LEU A 202 3.87 -4.35 5.95
CA LEU A 202 3.19 -3.23 6.61
C LEU A 202 1.94 -3.79 7.32
N SER A 203 1.99 -3.86 8.65
CA SER A 203 0.88 -4.35 9.48
C SER A 203 -0.20 -3.28 9.69
N GLN A 204 -0.78 -2.80 8.59
CA GLN A 204 -1.87 -1.83 8.58
C GLN A 204 -3.13 -2.45 7.97
N PRO A 205 -4.20 -2.68 8.75
CA PRO A 205 -5.45 -3.20 8.21
C PRO A 205 -6.18 -2.13 7.38
N LEU A 206 -6.94 -2.60 6.38
CA LEU A 206 -7.78 -1.77 5.52
C LEU A 206 -9.14 -2.44 5.31
N ALA A 207 -10.18 -1.82 5.86
CA ALA A 207 -11.55 -2.30 5.70
C ALA A 207 -12.06 -2.12 4.26
N VAL A 208 -13.12 -2.84 3.90
CA VAL A 208 -13.77 -2.71 2.59
C VAL A 208 -14.33 -1.30 2.44
N GLY A 209 -14.10 -0.68 1.28
CA GLY A 209 -14.50 0.69 0.95
C GLY A 209 -13.57 1.78 1.49
N GLU A 210 -12.62 1.43 2.36
CA GLU A 210 -11.66 2.37 2.93
C GLU A 210 -10.45 2.56 2.01
N SER A 211 -9.72 3.66 2.23
CA SER A 211 -8.48 3.96 1.52
C SER A 211 -7.27 4.06 2.44
N ILE A 212 -6.10 3.73 1.90
CA ILE A 212 -4.79 4.00 2.51
C ILE A 212 -3.93 4.78 1.52
N TYR A 213 -3.15 5.71 2.04
CA TYR A 213 -2.17 6.47 1.29
C TYR A 213 -0.79 5.98 1.69
N LEU A 214 0.02 5.55 0.73
CA LEU A 214 1.43 5.27 0.96
C LEU A 214 2.26 6.42 0.39
N ALA A 215 3.32 6.81 1.09
CA ALA A 215 4.21 7.89 0.68
C ALA A 215 5.68 7.47 0.80
N TRP A 216 6.43 7.54 -0.28
CA TRP A 216 7.89 7.40 -0.27
C TRP A 216 8.52 8.78 -0.23
N SER A 217 9.17 9.10 0.89
CA SER A 217 9.77 10.42 1.15
C SER A 217 11.28 10.36 0.97
N TYR A 218 11.77 11.03 -0.07
CA TYR A 218 13.19 11.33 -0.27
C TYR A 218 13.60 12.54 0.59
N SER A 219 14.61 12.39 1.44
CA SER A 219 15.19 13.48 2.24
C SER A 219 16.58 13.11 2.78
N VAL A 220 17.30 14.08 3.34
CA VAL A 220 18.43 13.79 4.21
C VAL A 220 17.96 12.97 5.43
N ALA A 221 18.63 11.85 5.70
CA ALA A 221 18.28 10.90 6.74
C ALA A 221 18.49 11.47 8.16
N SER A 222 19.49 12.34 8.34
CA SER A 222 19.76 13.04 9.60
C SER A 222 20.19 14.49 9.35
N GLY A 223 20.13 15.34 10.38
CA GLY A 223 20.43 16.76 10.23
C GLY A 223 19.44 17.53 9.34
N THR A 224 19.86 18.68 8.81
CA THR A 224 18.99 19.66 8.11
C THR A 224 19.53 20.16 6.78
N PHE A 225 20.74 19.74 6.40
CA PHE A 225 21.40 20.24 5.22
C PHE A 225 21.14 19.33 4.01
N THR A 226 20.85 19.96 2.88
CA THR A 226 20.36 19.29 1.67
C THR A 226 21.11 19.67 0.39
N SER A 227 22.29 20.29 0.52
CA SER A 227 23.19 20.55 -0.62
C SER A 227 24.02 19.31 -0.98
N ASN A 228 24.51 19.25 -2.23
CA ASN A 228 25.35 18.14 -2.72
C ASN A 228 24.66 16.76 -2.59
N ALA A 229 23.35 16.74 -2.77
CA ALA A 229 22.54 15.54 -2.59
C ALA A 229 22.71 14.55 -3.75
N GLN A 230 22.44 13.28 -3.46
CA GLN A 230 22.24 12.27 -4.49
C GLN A 230 20.87 12.45 -5.14
N ALA A 231 20.75 12.04 -6.40
CA ALA A 231 19.46 11.90 -7.06
C ALA A 231 18.97 10.46 -6.86
N LEU A 232 17.84 10.29 -6.18
CA LEU A 232 17.29 8.97 -5.84
C LEU A 232 15.91 8.79 -6.49
N GLY A 233 15.68 7.64 -7.10
CA GLY A 233 14.42 7.22 -7.73
C GLY A 233 13.79 6.03 -7.01
N LEU A 234 12.46 5.94 -7.08
CA LEU A 234 11.62 4.82 -6.70
C LEU A 234 11.21 4.08 -7.96
N ASP A 235 11.34 2.76 -7.94
CA ASP A 235 10.92 1.90 -9.05
C ASP A 235 10.43 0.51 -8.57
N ASN A 236 9.88 -0.29 -9.49
CA ASN A 236 9.48 -1.69 -9.31
C ASN A 236 8.63 -1.93 -8.06
N VAL A 237 7.68 -1.03 -7.81
CA VAL A 237 6.79 -1.09 -6.66
C VAL A 237 5.85 -2.29 -6.84
N SER A 238 5.76 -3.12 -5.81
CA SER A 238 4.84 -4.25 -5.73
C SER A 238 4.19 -4.27 -4.35
N ILE A 239 2.86 -4.32 -4.32
CA ILE A 239 2.04 -4.23 -3.12
C ILE A 239 1.03 -5.37 -3.16
N THR A 240 1.27 -6.41 -2.38
CA THR A 240 0.34 -7.52 -2.19
C THR A 240 -0.52 -7.25 -0.96
N ALA A 241 -1.84 -7.22 -1.13
CA ALA A 241 -2.78 -7.10 -0.03
C ALA A 241 -3.08 -8.46 0.58
N ASN A 242 -2.84 -8.63 1.88
CA ASN A 242 -3.04 -9.91 2.56
C ASN A 242 -4.43 -9.95 3.19
N ALA A 243 -5.25 -10.95 2.81
CA ALA A 243 -6.56 -11.14 3.41
C ALA A 243 -6.48 -11.28 4.94
N ALA A 244 -7.46 -10.74 5.65
CA ALA A 244 -7.67 -11.11 7.04
C ALA A 244 -7.99 -12.60 7.11
N THR A 245 -7.04 -13.41 7.57
CA THR A 245 -7.32 -14.83 7.82
C THR A 245 -8.19 -14.91 9.08
N GLY A 246 -9.39 -15.46 8.94
CA GLY A 246 -10.41 -15.54 9.99
C GLY A 246 -10.03 -16.37 11.22
N ILE A 247 -8.77 -16.76 11.38
CA ILE A 247 -8.25 -17.47 12.55
C ILE A 247 -7.87 -16.49 13.68
N ALA A 248 -7.53 -15.23 13.34
CA ALA A 248 -7.08 -14.25 14.33
C ALA A 248 -8.16 -13.85 15.37
N ASN A 249 -9.43 -14.15 15.09
CA ASN A 249 -10.58 -13.87 15.96
C ASN A 249 -11.32 -15.13 16.40
N ILE A 250 -10.76 -16.34 16.22
CA ILE A 250 -11.32 -17.54 16.85
C ILE A 250 -10.99 -17.45 18.34
N THR A 251 -11.92 -16.90 19.11
CA THR A 251 -11.98 -17.17 20.54
C THR A 251 -12.59 -18.55 20.66
N ASN A 252 -11.85 -19.54 21.17
CA ASN A 252 -12.46 -20.82 21.57
C ASN A 252 -13.41 -20.53 22.73
N ASN A 253 -14.71 -20.42 22.46
CA ASN A 253 -15.70 -20.12 23.49
C ASN A 253 -16.09 -21.37 24.29
N ALA A 254 -15.64 -22.55 23.83
CA ALA A 254 -15.83 -23.81 24.52
C ALA A 254 -14.53 -24.63 24.62
N THR A 255 -14.30 -25.21 25.80
CA THR A 255 -13.39 -26.35 25.97
C THR A 255 -14.23 -27.61 26.12
N VAL A 256 -14.01 -28.61 25.27
CA VAL A 256 -14.73 -29.88 25.31
C VAL A 256 -13.71 -31.02 25.44
N VAL A 257 -13.82 -31.83 26.49
CA VAL A 257 -12.94 -32.99 26.73
C VAL A 257 -13.74 -34.23 27.08
N ALA A 258 -13.19 -35.40 26.77
CA ALA A 258 -13.72 -36.68 27.26
C ALA A 258 -13.08 -37.02 28.61
N ASN A 259 -13.89 -37.39 29.61
CA ASN A 259 -13.41 -37.86 30.90
C ASN A 259 -14.29 -39.01 31.40
N ASN A 260 -13.70 -40.19 31.64
CA ASN A 260 -14.38 -41.40 32.13
C ASN A 260 -15.71 -41.71 31.39
N GLY A 261 -15.73 -41.59 30.06
CA GLY A 261 -16.91 -41.88 29.23
C GLY A 261 -18.00 -40.79 29.26
N SER A 262 -17.73 -39.64 29.89
CA SER A 262 -18.57 -38.44 29.83
C SER A 262 -17.90 -37.35 29.03
N ILE A 263 -18.70 -36.41 28.53
CA ILE A 263 -18.21 -35.19 27.89
C ILE A 263 -18.21 -34.09 28.94
N VAL A 264 -17.09 -33.42 29.10
CA VAL A 264 -16.94 -32.28 29.98
C VAL A 264 -16.81 -31.04 29.12
N VAL A 265 -17.71 -30.07 29.31
CA VAL A 265 -17.78 -28.83 28.54
C VAL A 265 -17.57 -27.65 29.50
N THR A 266 -16.69 -26.72 29.16
CA THR A 266 -16.63 -25.40 29.78
C THR A 266 -16.94 -24.38 28.69
N ALA A 267 -18.04 -23.64 28.83
CA ALA A 267 -18.48 -22.65 27.87
C ALA A 267 -19.14 -21.45 28.55
N THR A 268 -19.33 -20.35 27.81
CA THR A 268 -20.04 -19.16 28.32
C THR A 268 -21.44 -19.51 28.83
N GLU A 269 -21.83 -18.97 29.99
CA GLU A 269 -23.16 -19.19 30.58
C GLU A 269 -24.29 -18.89 29.58
N GLY A 270 -25.27 -19.79 29.49
CA GLY A 270 -26.40 -19.66 28.58
C GLY A 270 -26.16 -20.23 27.17
N ALA A 271 -24.94 -20.67 26.83
CA ALA A 271 -24.69 -21.33 25.55
C ALA A 271 -25.40 -22.69 25.46
N GLU A 272 -26.01 -22.98 24.31
CA GLU A 272 -26.63 -24.30 24.07
C GLU A 272 -25.55 -25.33 23.75
N ILE A 273 -25.54 -26.42 24.50
CA ILE A 273 -24.68 -27.59 24.29
C ILE A 273 -25.54 -28.69 23.69
N GLU A 274 -25.15 -29.22 22.54
CA GLU A 274 -25.82 -30.34 21.87
C GLU A 274 -24.80 -31.41 21.50
N VAL A 275 -25.13 -32.68 21.75
CA VAL A 275 -24.26 -33.80 21.38
C VAL A 275 -24.95 -34.64 20.33
N TYR A 276 -24.24 -34.92 19.25
CA TYR A 276 -24.70 -35.68 18.10
C TYR A 276 -23.83 -36.92 17.86
N THR A 277 -24.44 -38.00 17.37
CA THR A 277 -23.69 -39.12 16.78
C THR A 277 -23.12 -38.71 15.41
N THR A 278 -22.20 -39.50 14.86
CA THR A 278 -21.70 -39.29 13.49
C THR A 278 -22.77 -39.47 12.41
N ALA A 279 -23.90 -40.11 12.75
CA ALA A 279 -25.08 -40.21 11.88
C ALA A 279 -26.01 -38.98 11.99
N GLY A 280 -25.67 -37.98 12.81
CA GLY A 280 -26.44 -36.75 12.99
C GLY A 280 -27.59 -36.85 13.99
N GLN A 281 -27.70 -37.95 14.75
CA GLN A 281 -28.72 -38.08 15.79
C GLN A 281 -28.32 -37.30 17.05
N LYS A 282 -29.17 -36.38 17.52
CA LYS A 282 -28.99 -35.72 18.82
C LYS A 282 -29.21 -36.73 19.97
N ILE A 283 -28.23 -36.85 20.86
CA ILE A 283 -28.23 -37.81 21.97
C ILE A 283 -28.18 -37.16 23.36
N ALA A 284 -27.77 -35.88 23.44
CA ALA A 284 -27.84 -35.09 24.67
C ALA A 284 -27.96 -33.60 24.35
N SER A 285 -28.50 -32.83 25.29
CA SER A 285 -28.49 -31.38 25.25
C SER A 285 -28.47 -30.78 26.66
N ALA A 286 -27.80 -29.64 26.83
CA ALA A 286 -27.76 -28.88 28.07
C ALA A 286 -27.58 -27.38 27.77
N ILE A 287 -27.74 -26.55 28.80
CA ILE A 287 -27.38 -25.13 28.76
C ILE A 287 -26.15 -24.95 29.64
N ALA A 288 -25.13 -24.28 29.10
CA ALA A 288 -23.87 -24.07 29.80
C ALA A 288 -24.08 -23.20 31.06
N THR A 289 -23.44 -23.58 32.17
CA THR A 289 -23.56 -22.88 33.46
C THR A 289 -22.55 -21.74 33.63
N GLY A 290 -21.68 -21.51 32.64
CA GLY A 290 -20.51 -20.63 32.78
C GLY A 290 -19.34 -21.27 33.53
N ASN A 291 -19.54 -22.48 34.07
CA ASN A 291 -18.52 -23.30 34.73
C ASN A 291 -18.31 -24.60 33.94
N GLN A 292 -17.79 -25.63 34.61
CA GLN A 292 -17.66 -26.96 34.03
C GLN A 292 -18.99 -27.70 34.09
N ASP A 293 -19.49 -28.11 32.93
CA ASP A 293 -20.68 -28.93 32.74
C ASP A 293 -20.30 -30.35 32.36
N ILE A 294 -20.91 -31.35 33.02
CA ILE A 294 -20.68 -32.78 32.74
C ILE A 294 -21.91 -33.32 32.00
N ILE A 295 -21.72 -33.69 30.74
CA ILE A 295 -22.75 -34.26 29.87
C ILE A 295 -22.54 -35.77 29.82
N ALA A 296 -23.40 -36.50 30.54
CA ALA A 296 -23.43 -37.95 30.48
C ALA A 296 -24.00 -38.40 29.13
N VAL A 297 -23.28 -39.30 28.45
CA VAL A 297 -23.67 -39.85 27.16
C VAL A 297 -23.47 -41.35 27.16
N SER A 298 -24.41 -42.09 26.57
CA SER A 298 -24.33 -43.55 26.44
C SER A 298 -23.60 -44.02 25.17
N ALA A 299 -23.20 -43.08 24.31
CA ALA A 299 -22.49 -43.38 23.07
C ALA A 299 -21.04 -43.80 23.33
N LYS A 300 -20.52 -44.70 22.49
CA LYS A 300 -19.11 -45.11 22.48
C LYS A 300 -18.51 -44.72 21.13
N GLY A 301 -17.26 -44.25 21.12
CA GLY A 301 -16.58 -43.82 19.90
C GLY A 301 -16.73 -42.33 19.61
N ILE A 302 -16.87 -41.94 18.34
CA ILE A 302 -16.87 -40.54 17.93
C ILE A 302 -18.26 -39.92 18.13
N VAL A 303 -18.29 -38.77 18.78
CA VAL A 303 -19.45 -37.87 18.84
C VAL A 303 -19.05 -36.47 18.38
N ILE A 304 -20.06 -35.68 18.01
CA ILE A 304 -19.92 -34.29 17.63
C ILE A 304 -20.61 -33.47 18.72
N VAL A 305 -19.88 -32.56 19.35
CA VAL A 305 -20.40 -31.64 20.37
C VAL A 305 -20.50 -30.27 19.75
N LYS A 306 -21.71 -29.73 19.66
CA LYS A 306 -21.99 -28.37 19.22
C LYS A 306 -22.21 -27.49 20.44
N VAL A 307 -21.52 -26.36 20.50
CA VAL A 307 -21.68 -25.35 21.56
C VAL A 307 -21.96 -24.01 20.90
N GLY A 308 -23.22 -23.56 20.93
CA GLY A 308 -23.65 -22.40 20.13
C GLY A 308 -23.41 -22.63 18.63
N THR A 309 -22.49 -21.87 18.04
CA THR A 309 -22.07 -22.02 16.63
C THR A 309 -20.81 -22.87 16.44
N GLU A 310 -20.13 -23.25 17.52
CA GLU A 310 -18.90 -24.04 17.48
C GLU A 310 -19.21 -25.54 17.41
N THR A 311 -18.35 -26.32 16.77
CA THR A 311 -18.50 -27.77 16.67
C THR A 311 -17.17 -28.47 16.92
N VAL A 312 -17.16 -29.40 17.86
CA VAL A 312 -15.97 -30.14 18.30
C VAL A 312 -16.21 -31.64 18.13
N LYS A 313 -15.24 -32.34 17.54
CA LYS A 313 -15.23 -33.80 17.47
C LYS A 313 -14.62 -34.35 18.76
N VAL A 314 -15.34 -35.24 19.44
CA VAL A 314 -14.90 -35.87 20.69
C VAL A 314 -14.86 -37.38 20.51
N VAL A 315 -13.85 -38.03 21.10
CA VAL A 315 -13.73 -39.49 21.13
C VAL A 315 -13.96 -39.96 22.56
N LEU A 316 -14.96 -40.81 22.75
CA LEU A 316 -15.40 -41.39 24.03
C LEU A 316 -15.06 -42.86 24.16
#